data_AF-A0A9X1TWF0-F1
#
_entry.id   AF-A0A9X1TWF0-F1
#
_cell.length_a   1.000
_cell.length_b   1.000
_cell.length_c   1.000
_cell.angle_alpha   90.00
_cell.angle_beta   90.00
_cell.angle_gamma   90.00
#
_symmetry.space_group_name_H-M   'P 1'
#
loop_
_entity.id
_entity.type
_entity.pdbx_description
1 polymer ?
#
loop_
_entity_poly.entity_id
_entity_poly.type
_entity_poly.pdbx_seq_one_letter_code
_entity_poly.pdbx_strand_id
1 'polypeptide(L)'
;MIGEFKSILDLLKAFPDETAYIKHLENLRWAGAPVSPFDSTSQVYLCANNRYKCKKTGKYFNVKVGTIFEDTKIPLQKWFLALYIFSSHKKGISSHQLAKDIDVTQKSAWFMLHRLRYAFDHPNFQAALGEQREAEIDETYMGGKESNKHQSKKIGGTQGRSTKGKQPVLEMNERGGNVIVQVVGDTTMATVQPIVKSVVIEGSEVITDEWKAYKGLSSSYDHSVVRHGSKECVNGKAHTNTIEGFWSLFKRGIDGIYHWVSVKHLQVYVGEFALRYNSRKFSAKDRFNFVLDNMEGRLTYKALIK
;
A
#
# COMPACT_ATOMS: atom_id res chain seq x y z
N MET A 1 -3.49 6.27 23.87
CA MET A 1 -2.44 5.69 23.03
C MET A 1 -1.81 4.51 23.74
N ILE A 2 -1.47 3.43 23.03
CA ILE A 2 -0.73 2.29 23.61
C ILE A 2 0.65 2.78 24.07
N GLY A 3 1.17 2.23 25.17
CA GLY A 3 2.57 2.44 25.57
C GLY A 3 3.56 1.99 24.48
N GLU A 4 4.84 2.33 24.62
CA GLU A 4 5.85 1.86 23.66
C GLU A 4 5.92 0.33 23.64
N PHE A 5 5.75 -0.27 22.46
CA PHE A 5 6.08 -1.67 22.21
C PHE A 5 7.20 -1.74 21.17
N LYS A 6 8.28 -2.46 21.52
CA LYS A 6 9.50 -2.59 20.69
C LYS A 6 9.62 -4.00 20.09
N SER A 7 8.82 -4.94 20.58
CA SER A 7 8.82 -6.34 20.19
C SER A 7 7.41 -6.92 20.14
N ILE A 8 7.30 -8.11 19.54
CA ILE A 8 6.06 -8.91 19.56
C ILE A 8 5.65 -9.23 21.01
N LEU A 9 6.61 -9.50 21.89
CA LEU A 9 6.32 -9.81 23.29
C LEU A 9 5.72 -8.60 24.02
N ASP A 10 6.21 -7.39 23.72
CA ASP A 10 5.64 -6.17 24.29
C ASP A 10 4.21 -5.93 23.79
N LEU A 11 3.94 -6.22 22.51
CA LEU A 11 2.59 -6.14 21.95
C LEU A 11 1.63 -7.10 22.66
N LEU A 12 2.05 -8.36 22.90
CA LEU A 12 1.23 -9.34 23.61
C LEU A 12 1.01 -8.97 25.08
N LYS A 13 2.00 -8.35 25.73
CA LYS A 13 1.85 -7.82 27.09
C LYS A 13 0.90 -6.61 27.15
N ALA A 14 0.95 -5.74 26.14
CA ALA A 14 0.08 -4.58 26.05
C ALA A 14 -1.40 -4.95 25.84
N PHE A 15 -1.65 -6.13 25.26
CA PHE A 15 -2.98 -6.65 24.98
C PHE A 15 -3.13 -8.09 25.48
N PRO A 16 -3.39 -8.27 26.79
CA PRO A 16 -3.42 -9.60 27.40
C PRO A 16 -4.62 -10.46 26.97
N ASP A 17 -5.73 -9.84 26.56
CA ASP A 17 -6.97 -10.52 26.21
C ASP A 17 -7.76 -9.82 25.09
N GLU A 18 -8.77 -10.51 24.54
CA GLU A 18 -9.65 -10.00 23.46
C GLU A 18 -10.34 -8.68 23.84
N THR A 19 -10.65 -8.46 25.13
CA THR A 19 -11.31 -7.23 25.62
C THR A 19 -10.38 -6.03 25.50
N ALA A 20 -9.08 -6.19 25.78
CA ALA A 20 -8.09 -5.14 25.61
C ALA A 20 -7.99 -4.69 24.15
N TYR A 21 -8.01 -5.62 23.19
CA TYR A 21 -8.02 -5.30 21.76
C TYR A 21 -9.30 -4.54 21.37
N ILE A 22 -10.47 -5.01 21.81
CA ILE A 22 -11.76 -4.38 21.52
C ILE A 22 -11.80 -2.95 22.06
N LYS A 23 -11.46 -2.75 23.35
CA LYS A 23 -11.44 -1.43 23.97
C LYS A 23 -10.48 -0.48 23.28
N HIS A 24 -9.35 -0.98 22.80
CA HIS A 24 -8.43 -0.16 22.04
C HIS A 24 -9.01 0.30 20.70
N LEU A 25 -9.63 -0.61 19.94
CA LEU A 25 -10.34 -0.25 18.71
C LEU A 25 -11.50 0.72 18.98
N GLU A 26 -12.23 0.58 20.09
CA GLU A 26 -13.32 1.50 20.46
C GLU A 26 -12.81 2.91 20.75
N ASN A 27 -11.67 3.02 21.44
CA ASN A 27 -11.03 4.30 21.67
C ASN A 27 -10.56 4.94 20.37
N LEU A 28 -9.98 4.17 19.45
CA LEU A 28 -9.53 4.69 18.16
C LEU A 28 -10.69 5.17 17.29
N ARG A 29 -11.77 4.40 17.21
CA ARG A 29 -12.88 4.71 16.30
C ARG A 29 -13.83 5.74 16.86
N TRP A 30 -14.07 5.71 18.16
CA TRP A 30 -15.22 6.37 18.77
C TRP A 30 -14.83 7.25 19.96
N ALA A 31 -13.54 7.41 20.26
CA ALA A 31 -13.06 8.11 21.46
C ALA A 31 -13.74 7.62 22.76
N GLY A 32 -14.11 6.32 22.81
CA GLY A 32 -14.80 5.70 23.93
C GLY A 32 -16.33 5.85 23.94
N ALA A 33 -16.93 6.55 22.97
CA ALA A 33 -18.38 6.76 22.86
C ALA A 33 -18.96 6.12 21.59
N PRO A 34 -19.44 4.86 21.64
CA PRO A 34 -19.82 4.10 20.45
C PRO A 34 -20.77 4.82 19.50
N VAL A 35 -20.38 4.91 18.22
CA VAL A 35 -21.19 5.51 17.15
C VAL A 35 -21.70 4.42 16.22
N SER A 36 -22.97 4.49 15.84
CA SER A 36 -23.53 3.49 14.93
C SER A 36 -23.03 3.69 13.50
N PRO A 37 -22.54 2.62 12.84
CA PRO A 37 -22.14 2.68 11.43
C PRO A 37 -23.36 2.77 10.47
N PHE A 38 -24.58 2.62 10.97
CA PHE A 38 -25.80 2.67 10.16
C PHE A 38 -26.51 4.02 10.23
N ASP A 39 -26.32 4.76 11.32
CA ASP A 39 -26.85 6.10 11.54
C ASP A 39 -26.03 6.77 12.67
N SER A 40 -25.15 7.70 12.31
CA SER A 40 -24.26 8.40 13.24
C SER A 40 -25.00 9.25 14.29
N THR A 41 -26.27 9.59 14.05
CA THR A 41 -27.11 10.37 14.96
C THR A 41 -27.97 9.50 15.88
N SER A 42 -27.97 8.18 15.67
CA SER A 42 -28.78 7.27 16.49
C SER A 42 -28.16 7.07 17.86
N GLN A 43 -29.00 7.02 18.89
CA GLN A 43 -28.62 6.45 20.18
C GLN A 43 -28.14 5.01 19.99
N VAL A 44 -27.06 4.65 20.69
CA VAL A 44 -26.46 3.32 20.71
C VAL A 44 -26.66 2.68 22.08
N TYR A 45 -27.12 1.44 22.10
CA TYR A 45 -27.22 0.64 23.32
C TYR A 45 -26.11 -0.40 23.38
N LEU A 46 -25.43 -0.49 24.52
CA LEU A 46 -24.52 -1.60 24.82
C LEU A 46 -25.33 -2.88 25.06
N CYS A 47 -24.89 -3.98 24.48
CA CYS A 47 -25.49 -5.31 24.62
C CYS A 47 -24.43 -6.31 25.09
N ALA A 48 -24.87 -7.51 25.49
CA ALA A 48 -23.96 -8.59 25.86
C ALA A 48 -23.01 -8.97 24.70
N ASN A 49 -21.87 -9.58 25.05
CA ASN A 49 -20.86 -10.10 24.12
C ASN A 49 -20.23 -9.03 23.20
N ASN A 50 -19.95 -7.83 23.74
CA ASN A 50 -19.30 -6.72 23.01
C ASN A 50 -20.05 -6.31 21.73
N ARG A 51 -21.39 -6.30 21.82
CA ARG A 51 -22.28 -5.88 20.74
C ARG A 51 -22.96 -4.58 21.10
N TYR A 52 -23.33 -3.84 20.06
CA TYR A 52 -24.02 -2.58 20.13
C TYR A 52 -25.29 -2.66 19.29
N LYS A 53 -26.35 -1.98 19.72
CA LYS A 53 -27.60 -1.87 18.96
C LYS A 53 -27.85 -0.43 18.58
N CYS A 54 -28.04 -0.18 17.28
CA CYS A 54 -28.52 1.09 16.76
C CYS A 54 -30.02 1.20 17.07
N LYS A 55 -30.44 2.20 17.85
CA LYS A 55 -31.85 2.41 18.22
C LYS A 55 -32.75 2.60 17.00
N LYS A 56 -32.37 3.51 16.09
CA LYS A 56 -33.21 3.89 14.94
C LYS A 56 -33.38 2.76 13.93
N THR A 57 -32.31 2.03 13.62
CA THR A 57 -32.36 0.96 12.61
C THR A 57 -32.67 -0.42 13.20
N GLY A 58 -32.56 -0.59 14.52
CA GLY A 58 -32.68 -1.88 15.21
C GLY A 58 -31.52 -2.84 14.96
N LYS A 59 -30.55 -2.49 14.10
CA LYS A 59 -29.44 -3.36 13.70
C LYS A 59 -28.38 -3.46 14.80
N TYR A 60 -27.78 -4.64 14.91
CA TYR A 60 -26.65 -4.89 15.79
C TYR A 60 -25.33 -4.72 15.06
N PHE A 61 -24.31 -4.24 15.77
CA PHE A 61 -22.94 -4.13 15.29
C PHE A 61 -21.94 -4.37 16.43
N ASN A 62 -20.66 -4.38 16.10
CA ASN A 62 -19.55 -4.38 17.05
C ASN A 62 -18.45 -3.45 16.53
N VAL A 63 -17.36 -3.30 17.28
CA VAL A 63 -16.24 -2.42 16.89
C VAL A 63 -15.56 -2.83 15.58
N LYS A 64 -15.76 -4.06 15.09
CA LYS A 64 -15.19 -4.52 13.83
C LYS A 64 -16.03 -4.13 12.61
N VAL A 65 -17.31 -3.80 12.78
CA VAL A 65 -18.19 -3.45 11.64
C VAL A 65 -17.73 -2.14 11.00
N GLY A 66 -17.62 -2.14 9.68
CA GLY A 66 -17.09 -1.04 8.88
C GLY A 66 -15.56 -1.07 8.70
N THR A 67 -14.85 -2.08 9.23
CA THR A 67 -13.37 -2.10 9.23
C THR A 67 -12.79 -3.31 8.46
N ILE A 68 -11.46 -3.32 8.33
CA ILE A 68 -10.70 -4.50 7.87
C ILE A 68 -10.86 -5.74 8.77
N PHE A 69 -11.47 -5.61 9.95
CA PHE A 69 -11.78 -6.73 10.84
C PHE A 69 -13.24 -7.20 10.69
N GLU A 70 -14.07 -6.52 9.90
CA GLU A 70 -15.48 -6.87 9.77
C GLU A 70 -15.63 -8.33 9.32
N ASP A 71 -16.57 -9.05 9.94
CA ASP A 71 -16.93 -10.43 9.61
C ASP A 71 -15.76 -11.45 9.76
N THR A 72 -14.71 -11.08 10.50
CA THR A 72 -13.62 -12.01 10.81
C THR A 72 -14.00 -12.95 11.95
N LYS A 73 -13.69 -14.24 11.76
CA LYS A 73 -13.71 -15.30 12.78
C LYS A 73 -12.34 -15.49 13.45
N ILE A 74 -11.31 -14.79 12.96
CA ILE A 74 -9.95 -14.85 13.50
C ILE A 74 -9.87 -13.91 14.72
N PRO A 75 -9.32 -14.37 15.85
CA PRO A 75 -9.14 -13.53 17.05
C PRO A 75 -8.35 -12.24 16.77
N LEU A 76 -8.67 -11.15 17.47
CA LEU A 76 -8.00 -9.86 17.25
C LEU A 76 -6.51 -9.91 17.59
N GLN A 77 -6.10 -10.77 18.54
CA GLN A 77 -4.69 -11.04 18.81
C GLN A 77 -3.91 -11.42 17.55
N LYS A 78 -4.44 -12.34 16.74
CA LYS A 78 -3.78 -12.78 15.49
C LYS A 78 -3.76 -11.67 14.44
N TRP A 79 -4.79 -10.82 14.40
CA TRP A 79 -4.82 -9.64 13.55
C TRP A 79 -3.77 -8.60 13.94
N PHE A 80 -3.64 -8.31 15.23
CA PHE A 80 -2.65 -7.36 15.75
C PHE A 80 -1.23 -7.88 15.54
N LEU A 81 -0.99 -9.18 15.71
CA LEU A 81 0.29 -9.81 15.35
C LEU A 81 0.57 -9.69 13.84
N ALA A 82 -0.40 -10.03 12.99
CA ALA A 82 -0.24 -9.90 11.54
C ALA A 82 0.05 -8.45 11.12
N LEU A 83 -0.65 -7.49 11.72
CA LEU A 83 -0.44 -6.07 11.50
C LEU A 83 0.96 -5.63 11.95
N TYR A 84 1.40 -6.04 13.14
CA TYR A 84 2.73 -5.73 13.65
C TYR A 84 3.82 -6.27 12.71
N ILE A 85 3.71 -7.53 12.30
CA ILE A 85 4.67 -8.16 11.39
C ILE A 85 4.67 -7.44 10.03
N PHE A 86 3.48 -7.20 9.45
CA PHE A 86 3.33 -6.54 8.16
C PHE A 86 3.95 -5.13 8.13
N SER A 87 3.67 -4.34 9.16
CA SER A 87 4.14 -2.96 9.29
C SER A 87 5.61 -2.87 9.73
N SER A 88 6.09 -3.79 10.57
CA SER A 88 7.43 -3.69 11.17
C SER A 88 8.53 -4.34 10.33
N HIS A 89 8.23 -5.46 9.65
CA HIS A 89 9.23 -6.19 8.87
C HIS A 89 9.65 -5.41 7.62
N LYS A 90 10.95 -5.12 7.52
CA LYS A 90 11.51 -4.26 6.47
C LYS A 90 11.43 -4.86 5.06
N LYS A 91 11.49 -6.19 4.95
CA LYS A 91 11.42 -6.90 3.67
C LYS A 91 10.00 -7.33 3.29
N GLY A 92 9.10 -7.45 4.27
CA GLY A 92 7.76 -8.05 4.11
C GLY A 92 7.69 -9.50 4.56
N ILE A 93 6.54 -10.14 4.31
CA ILE A 93 6.26 -11.52 4.72
C ILE A 93 5.38 -12.22 3.68
N SER A 94 5.68 -13.50 3.41
CA SER A 94 4.83 -14.33 2.56
C SER A 94 3.59 -14.79 3.34
N SER A 95 2.47 -15.03 2.66
CA SER A 95 1.28 -15.59 3.30
C SER A 95 1.52 -16.95 3.94
N HIS A 96 2.48 -17.73 3.43
CA HIS A 96 2.84 -19.04 3.97
C HIS A 96 3.56 -18.89 5.31
N GLN A 97 4.51 -17.96 5.39
CA GLN A 97 5.22 -17.69 6.63
C GLN A 97 4.27 -17.09 7.67
N LEU A 98 3.47 -16.09 7.28
CA LEU A 98 2.50 -15.50 8.20
C LEU A 98 1.52 -16.54 8.75
N ALA A 99 1.02 -17.43 7.90
CA ALA A 99 0.12 -18.52 8.30
C ALA A 99 0.71 -19.41 9.38
N LYS A 100 2.00 -19.75 9.27
CA LYS A 100 2.73 -20.51 10.29
C LYS A 100 2.91 -19.69 11.56
N ASP A 101 3.28 -18.41 11.44
CA ASP A 101 3.61 -17.55 12.58
C ASP A 101 2.40 -17.26 13.48
N ILE A 102 1.20 -17.13 12.91
CA ILE A 102 -0.03 -16.84 13.67
C ILE A 102 -1.02 -18.01 13.71
N ASP A 103 -0.60 -19.20 13.26
CA ASP A 103 -1.40 -20.42 13.28
C ASP A 103 -2.78 -20.24 12.59
N VAL A 104 -2.75 -19.95 11.29
CA VAL A 104 -3.97 -19.90 10.44
C VAL A 104 -3.69 -20.59 9.12
N THR A 105 -4.73 -20.85 8.33
CA THR A 105 -4.52 -21.37 6.98
C THR A 105 -3.83 -20.33 6.09
N GLN A 106 -3.03 -20.78 5.12
CA GLN A 106 -2.39 -19.87 4.15
C GLN A 106 -3.40 -18.97 3.44
N LYS A 107 -4.59 -19.49 3.08
CA LYS A 107 -5.67 -18.71 2.47
C LYS A 107 -6.15 -17.58 3.39
N SER A 108 -6.26 -17.85 4.69
CA SER A 108 -6.62 -16.86 5.69
C SER A 108 -5.55 -15.79 5.83
N ALA A 109 -4.28 -16.18 5.97
CA ALA A 109 -3.16 -15.25 6.04
C ALA A 109 -3.05 -14.37 4.77
N TRP A 110 -3.22 -14.96 3.59
CA TRP A 110 -3.26 -14.21 2.33
C TRP A 110 -4.38 -13.18 2.31
N PHE A 111 -5.59 -13.57 2.74
CA PHE A 111 -6.71 -12.64 2.81
C PHE A 111 -6.49 -11.54 3.86
N MET A 112 -5.92 -11.88 5.02
CA MET A 112 -5.54 -10.90 6.04
C MET A 112 -4.56 -9.87 5.49
N LEU A 113 -3.50 -10.32 4.80
CA LEU A 113 -2.52 -9.44 4.17
C LEU A 113 -3.18 -8.52 3.13
N HIS A 114 -4.14 -9.00 2.36
CA HIS A 114 -4.88 -8.15 1.43
C HIS A 114 -5.76 -7.10 2.13
N ARG A 115 -6.40 -7.44 3.25
CA ARG A 115 -7.16 -6.45 4.03
C ARG A 115 -6.25 -5.41 4.67
N LEU A 116 -5.06 -5.82 5.13
CA LEU A 116 -4.04 -4.87 5.61
C LEU A 116 -3.58 -3.94 4.48
N ARG A 117 -3.23 -4.46 3.30
CA ARG A 117 -2.90 -3.65 2.12
C ARG A 117 -4.01 -2.69 1.72
N TYR A 118 -5.27 -3.11 1.85
CA TYR A 118 -6.42 -2.27 1.56
C TYR A 118 -6.53 -1.07 2.52
N ALA A 119 -6.28 -1.27 3.82
CA ALA A 119 -6.20 -0.15 4.76
C ALA A 119 -5.15 0.88 4.31
N PHE A 120 -4.03 0.42 3.73
CA PHE A 120 -2.95 1.30 3.26
C PHE A 120 -3.24 2.05 1.95
N ASP A 121 -4.25 1.64 1.19
CA ASP A 121 -4.67 2.33 -0.03
C ASP A 121 -5.57 3.54 0.28
N HIS A 122 -5.72 3.89 1.56
CA HIS A 122 -6.56 5.01 2.00
C HIS A 122 -5.91 6.37 1.62
N PRO A 123 -6.69 7.39 1.22
CA PRO A 123 -6.17 8.71 0.83
C PRO A 123 -5.24 9.36 1.88
N ASN A 124 -5.47 9.09 3.16
CA ASN A 124 -4.60 9.57 4.25
C ASN A 124 -3.14 9.06 4.18
N PHE A 125 -2.85 8.03 3.39
CA PHE A 125 -1.48 7.54 3.13
C PHE A 125 -0.83 8.17 1.90
N GLN A 126 -1.61 8.87 1.08
CA GLN A 126 -1.16 9.49 -0.16
C GLN A 126 -0.93 10.98 0.11
N ALA A 127 0.33 11.34 0.35
CA ALA A 127 0.72 12.76 0.42
C ALA A 127 1.02 13.26 -0.99
N ALA A 128 0.58 14.47 -1.34
CA ALA A 128 1.02 15.14 -2.55
C ALA A 128 2.56 15.31 -2.55
N LEU A 129 3.16 15.39 -3.73
CA LEU A 129 4.59 15.58 -3.91
C LEU A 129 4.88 17.03 -4.34
N GLY A 130 6.06 17.55 -4.01
CA GLY A 130 6.53 18.83 -4.54
C GLY A 130 6.39 20.01 -3.58
N GLU A 131 6.12 19.79 -2.30
CA GLU A 131 5.99 20.90 -1.34
C GLU A 131 7.31 21.67 -1.16
N GLN A 132 8.49 21.05 -1.33
CA GLN A 132 9.81 21.72 -1.31
C GLN A 132 10.94 21.02 -2.10
N ARG A 133 10.66 20.08 -3.03
CA ARG A 133 11.71 19.19 -3.59
C ARG A 133 11.50 18.74 -5.02
N GLU A 134 12.57 18.17 -5.56
CA GLU A 134 12.70 17.56 -6.89
C GLU A 134 11.93 16.22 -6.94
N ALA A 135 11.02 16.09 -7.91
CA ALA A 135 10.29 14.86 -8.19
C ALA A 135 10.91 14.13 -9.38
N GLU A 136 11.40 12.91 -9.17
CA GLU A 136 11.80 12.00 -10.24
C GLU A 136 10.54 11.24 -10.72
N ILE A 137 10.37 11.10 -12.03
CA ILE A 137 9.25 10.34 -12.63
C ILE A 137 9.80 9.36 -13.66
N ASP A 138 9.42 8.10 -13.53
CA ASP A 138 9.82 7.02 -14.44
C ASP A 138 8.75 5.93 -14.49
N GLU A 139 8.81 5.12 -15.53
CA GLU A 139 8.01 3.92 -15.67
C GLU A 139 8.84 2.64 -15.53
N THR A 140 8.22 1.61 -15.00
CA THR A 140 8.77 0.26 -15.08
C THR A 140 7.75 -0.73 -15.61
N TYR A 141 8.24 -1.83 -16.17
CA TYR A 141 7.39 -2.85 -16.78
C TYR A 141 7.49 -4.16 -16.01
N MET A 142 6.38 -4.55 -15.39
CA MET A 142 6.25 -5.74 -14.56
C MET A 142 5.65 -6.90 -15.34
N GLY A 143 6.28 -8.07 -15.24
CA GLY A 143 5.78 -9.29 -15.88
C GLY A 143 6.85 -10.36 -16.02
N GLY A 144 6.41 -11.62 -16.07
CA GLY A 144 7.30 -12.75 -16.27
C GLY A 144 7.98 -12.72 -17.64
N LYS A 145 9.18 -13.33 -17.72
CA LYS A 145 9.91 -13.50 -18.98
C LYS A 145 9.07 -14.31 -19.97
N GLU A 146 8.94 -13.82 -21.21
CA GLU A 146 8.23 -14.54 -22.29
C GLU A 146 8.82 -15.93 -22.54
N SER A 147 10.14 -16.09 -22.38
CA SER A 147 10.82 -17.39 -22.48
C SER A 147 10.23 -18.45 -21.54
N ASN A 148 9.75 -18.03 -20.37
CA ASN A 148 9.26 -18.91 -19.30
C ASN A 148 7.75 -19.15 -19.38
N LYS A 149 7.02 -18.48 -20.28
CA LYS A 149 5.58 -18.70 -20.47
C LYS A 149 5.33 -19.98 -21.28
N HIS A 150 4.22 -20.66 -21.00
CA HIS A 150 3.74 -21.74 -21.88
C HIS A 150 3.53 -21.22 -23.30
N GLN A 151 3.78 -22.07 -24.31
CA GLN A 151 3.73 -21.67 -25.72
C GLN A 151 2.41 -20.98 -26.11
N SER A 152 1.27 -21.46 -25.60
CA SER A 152 -0.06 -20.88 -25.84
C SER A 152 -0.29 -19.50 -25.20
N LYS A 153 0.61 -19.05 -24.33
CA LYS A 153 0.56 -17.75 -23.64
C LYS A 153 1.71 -16.82 -24.06
N LYS A 154 2.62 -17.27 -24.93
CA LYS A 154 3.71 -16.46 -25.47
C LYS A 154 3.15 -15.47 -26.48
N ILE A 155 3.65 -14.24 -26.44
CA ILE A 155 3.28 -13.21 -27.41
C ILE A 155 4.36 -13.15 -28.50
N GLY A 156 3.96 -13.19 -29.77
CA GLY A 156 4.88 -13.02 -30.89
C GLY A 156 5.50 -11.61 -30.95
N GLY A 157 6.74 -11.52 -31.42
CA GLY A 157 7.48 -10.26 -31.59
C GLY A 157 8.06 -9.68 -30.29
N THR A 158 8.20 -10.50 -29.25
CA THR A 158 8.79 -10.10 -27.95
C THR A 158 10.26 -10.56 -27.87
N GLN A 159 11.16 -9.87 -28.56
CA GLN A 159 12.60 -10.11 -28.46
C GLN A 159 13.27 -9.01 -27.63
N GLY A 160 14.38 -9.32 -26.96
CA GLY A 160 15.20 -8.37 -26.22
C GLY A 160 14.42 -7.58 -25.14
N ARG A 161 14.47 -6.25 -25.22
CA ARG A 161 13.86 -5.31 -24.24
C ARG A 161 12.36 -5.04 -24.47
N SER A 162 11.66 -5.89 -25.21
CA SER A 162 10.23 -5.70 -25.48
C SER A 162 9.40 -5.59 -24.19
N THR A 163 8.53 -4.59 -24.16
CA THR A 163 7.58 -4.32 -23.07
C THR A 163 6.19 -4.88 -23.36
N LYS A 164 5.99 -5.44 -24.56
CA LYS A 164 4.72 -6.06 -24.99
C LYS A 164 4.38 -7.24 -24.07
N GLY A 165 3.16 -7.24 -23.53
CA GLY A 165 2.71 -8.25 -22.57
C GLY A 165 3.17 -8.03 -21.13
N LYS A 166 3.81 -6.90 -20.84
CA LYS A 166 4.14 -6.46 -19.49
C LYS A 166 3.18 -5.37 -19.03
N GLN A 167 3.00 -5.30 -17.72
CA GLN A 167 2.16 -4.32 -17.06
C GLN A 167 3.01 -3.10 -16.69
N PRO A 168 2.75 -1.91 -17.27
CA PRO A 168 3.45 -0.71 -16.84
C PRO A 168 3.01 -0.25 -15.44
N VAL A 169 3.97 0.30 -14.70
CA VAL A 169 3.79 0.92 -13.40
C VAL A 169 4.58 2.23 -13.41
N LEU A 170 3.89 3.33 -13.14
CA LEU A 170 4.46 4.67 -13.01
C LEU A 170 4.94 4.86 -11.57
N GLU A 171 6.16 5.37 -11.39
CA GLU A 171 6.68 5.85 -10.11
C GLU A 171 6.90 7.36 -10.19
N MET A 172 6.44 8.07 -9.16
CA MET A 172 6.71 9.48 -8.93
C MET A 172 7.33 9.57 -7.54
N ASN A 173 8.60 9.95 -7.47
CA ASN A 173 9.41 9.87 -6.26
C ASN A 173 9.99 11.24 -5.93
N GLU A 174 9.57 11.82 -4.82
CA GLU A 174 10.16 13.05 -4.31
C GLU A 174 11.47 12.73 -3.58
N ARG A 175 12.58 13.35 -4.03
CA ARG A 175 13.90 13.10 -3.44
C ARG A 175 13.91 13.37 -1.93
N GLY A 176 14.29 12.36 -1.14
CA GLY A 176 14.28 12.44 0.32
C GLY A 176 12.88 12.53 0.95
N GLY A 177 11.82 12.47 0.14
CA GLY A 177 10.41 12.61 0.48
C GLY A 177 9.62 11.31 0.32
N ASN A 178 8.42 11.42 -0.23
CA ASN A 178 7.52 10.29 -0.45
C ASN A 178 7.55 9.79 -1.91
N VAL A 179 7.08 8.56 -2.09
CA VAL A 179 6.88 7.94 -3.40
C VAL A 179 5.40 7.62 -3.59
N ILE A 180 4.92 7.86 -4.81
CA ILE A 180 3.60 7.45 -5.30
C ILE A 180 3.82 6.51 -6.47
N VAL A 181 3.11 5.39 -6.47
CA VAL A 181 3.21 4.35 -7.49
C VAL A 181 1.84 3.97 -8.01
N GLN A 182 1.72 3.89 -9.34
CA GLN A 182 0.44 3.60 -9.98
C GLN A 182 0.61 2.63 -11.13
N VAL A 183 -0.10 1.50 -11.07
CA VAL A 183 -0.27 0.57 -12.18
C VAL A 183 -1.18 1.24 -13.22
N VAL A 184 -0.68 1.40 -14.44
CA VAL A 184 -1.36 2.13 -15.53
C VAL A 184 -1.66 1.22 -16.70
N GLY A 185 -2.67 1.51 -17.52
CA GLY A 185 -3.00 0.70 -18.69
C GLY A 185 -1.92 0.78 -19.78
N ASP A 186 -1.31 1.95 -19.92
CA ASP A 186 -0.25 2.26 -20.89
C ASP A 186 0.61 3.44 -20.39
N THR A 187 1.71 3.71 -21.09
CA THR A 187 2.63 4.83 -20.79
C THR A 187 2.49 5.95 -21.81
N THR A 188 1.29 6.18 -22.35
CA THR A 188 1.04 7.28 -23.28
C THR A 188 0.98 8.63 -22.56
N MET A 189 1.20 9.72 -23.30
CA MET A 189 1.07 11.08 -22.79
C MET A 189 -0.31 11.33 -22.15
N ALA A 190 -1.37 10.85 -22.80
CA ALA A 190 -2.76 11.02 -22.35
C ALA A 190 -3.05 10.29 -21.03
N THR A 191 -2.33 9.22 -20.72
CA THR A 191 -2.45 8.49 -19.46
C THR A 191 -1.55 9.07 -18.38
N VAL A 192 -0.27 9.33 -18.70
CA VAL A 192 0.76 9.68 -17.71
C VAL A 192 0.62 11.12 -17.22
N GLN A 193 0.43 12.10 -18.12
CA GLN A 193 0.45 13.51 -17.70
C GLN A 193 -0.68 13.90 -16.74
N PRO A 194 -1.94 13.42 -16.91
CA PRO A 194 -2.99 13.71 -15.92
C PRO A 194 -2.67 13.16 -14.54
N ILE A 195 -2.03 11.99 -14.46
CA ILE A 195 -1.60 11.39 -13.18
C ILE A 195 -0.57 12.28 -12.52
N VAL A 196 0.49 12.66 -13.25
CA VAL A 196 1.55 13.55 -12.74
C VAL A 196 0.94 14.86 -12.21
N LYS A 197 0.06 15.51 -12.98
CA LYS A 197 -0.64 16.75 -12.60
C LYS A 197 -1.58 16.61 -11.40
N SER A 198 -2.06 15.40 -11.12
CA SER A 198 -2.92 15.17 -9.96
C SER A 198 -2.16 15.01 -8.64
N VAL A 199 -0.85 14.75 -8.70
CA VAL A 199 -0.05 14.40 -7.50
C VAL A 199 1.17 15.29 -7.28
N VAL A 200 1.78 15.81 -8.35
CA VAL A 200 2.91 16.72 -8.27
C VAL A 200 2.39 18.15 -8.31
N ILE A 201 2.78 18.95 -7.33
CA ILE A 201 2.39 20.36 -7.24
C ILE A 201 2.95 21.12 -8.45
N GLU A 202 2.10 21.90 -9.13
CA GLU A 202 2.50 22.74 -10.25
C GLU A 202 3.59 23.74 -9.84
N GLY A 203 4.59 23.94 -10.70
CA GLY A 203 5.78 24.73 -10.42
C GLY A 203 6.94 23.96 -9.76
N SER A 204 6.77 22.68 -9.39
CA SER A 204 7.85 21.84 -8.84
C SER A 204 8.94 21.55 -9.88
N GLU A 205 10.14 21.21 -9.39
CA GLU A 205 11.22 20.65 -10.22
C GLU A 205 10.90 19.17 -10.53
N VAL A 206 10.80 18.83 -11.81
CA VAL A 206 10.48 17.48 -12.29
C VAL A 206 11.63 16.94 -13.14
N ILE A 207 12.06 15.72 -12.84
CA ILE A 207 13.16 15.04 -13.53
C ILE A 207 12.62 13.76 -14.16
N THR A 208 12.72 13.62 -15.48
CA THR A 208 12.28 12.42 -16.21
C THR A 208 13.36 11.91 -17.15
N ASP A 209 13.15 10.75 -17.76
CA ASP A 209 13.95 10.31 -18.90
C ASP A 209 13.46 10.97 -20.22
N GLU A 210 13.99 10.51 -21.35
CA GLU A 210 13.67 11.00 -22.71
C GLU A 210 12.33 10.47 -23.26
N TRP A 211 11.51 9.80 -22.46
CA TRP A 211 10.26 9.21 -22.94
C TRP A 211 9.27 10.26 -23.43
N LYS A 212 8.66 9.97 -24.59
CA LYS A 212 7.78 10.91 -25.31
C LYS A 212 6.55 11.37 -24.51
N ALA A 213 6.12 10.61 -23.51
CA ALA A 213 4.97 10.97 -22.68
C ALA A 213 5.25 12.20 -21.80
N TYR A 214 6.51 12.48 -21.48
CA TYR A 214 6.91 13.61 -20.65
C TYR A 214 7.10 14.92 -21.43
N LYS A 215 7.01 14.88 -22.76
CA LYS A 215 7.08 16.09 -23.59
C LYS A 215 5.95 17.06 -23.25
N GLY A 216 6.30 18.32 -22.96
CA GLY A 216 5.35 19.38 -22.63
C GLY A 216 5.10 19.59 -21.14
N LEU A 217 5.71 18.79 -20.26
CA LEU A 217 5.67 19.03 -18.81
C LEU A 217 6.29 20.38 -18.40
N SER A 218 7.23 20.90 -19.19
CA SER A 218 7.82 22.23 -19.01
C SER A 218 6.82 23.40 -19.01
N SER A 219 5.57 23.17 -19.45
CA SER A 219 4.50 24.17 -19.36
C SER A 219 3.96 24.38 -17.93
N SER A 220 4.09 23.38 -17.07
CA SER A 220 3.59 23.38 -15.68
C SER A 220 4.71 23.18 -14.65
N TYR A 221 5.91 22.75 -15.04
CA TYR A 221 6.99 22.36 -14.13
C TYR A 221 8.35 22.89 -14.59
N ASP A 222 9.28 23.04 -13.66
CA ASP A 222 10.70 23.16 -13.99
C ASP A 222 11.23 21.78 -14.41
N HIS A 223 11.09 21.45 -15.69
CA HIS A 223 11.27 20.10 -16.21
C HIS A 223 12.69 19.87 -16.76
N SER A 224 13.41 18.97 -16.11
CA SER A 224 14.71 18.45 -16.54
C SER A 224 14.61 17.03 -17.11
N VAL A 225 15.41 16.74 -18.13
CA VAL A 225 15.43 15.43 -18.83
C VAL A 225 16.80 14.77 -18.73
N VAL A 226 16.84 13.53 -18.25
CA VAL A 226 18.05 12.70 -18.18
C VAL A 226 18.21 11.93 -19.48
N ARG A 227 19.34 12.13 -20.18
CA ARG A 227 19.65 11.43 -21.44
C ARG A 227 20.54 10.22 -21.19
N HIS A 228 19.97 9.01 -21.26
CA HIS A 228 20.71 7.77 -20.99
C HIS A 228 21.71 7.39 -22.11
N GLY A 229 21.59 7.96 -23.31
CA GLY A 229 22.46 7.65 -24.46
C GLY A 229 23.83 8.32 -24.46
N SER A 230 24.00 9.46 -23.78
CA SER A 230 25.20 10.30 -23.89
C SER A 230 26.17 10.21 -22.72
N LYS A 231 25.87 9.46 -21.64
CA LYS A 231 26.62 9.51 -20.35
C LYS A 231 26.83 10.93 -19.80
N GLU A 232 26.12 11.92 -20.33
CA GLU A 232 26.20 13.29 -19.86
C GLU A 232 25.15 13.46 -18.77
N CYS A 233 25.60 13.43 -17.52
CA CYS A 233 24.91 14.08 -16.43
C CYS A 233 25.06 15.60 -16.66
N VAL A 234 24.26 16.18 -17.57
CA VAL A 234 24.41 17.58 -18.05
C VAL A 234 24.26 18.60 -16.91
N ASN A 235 23.74 18.18 -15.76
CA ASN A 235 23.73 18.97 -14.53
C ASN A 235 23.93 17.99 -13.37
N GLY A 236 24.81 18.26 -12.41
CA GLY A 236 25.17 17.35 -11.30
C GLY A 236 24.01 16.85 -10.40
N LYS A 237 22.77 17.20 -10.74
CA LYS A 237 21.50 16.79 -10.15
C LYS A 237 20.70 15.78 -10.99
N ALA A 238 21.07 15.48 -12.23
CA ALA A 238 20.26 14.71 -13.17
C ALA A 238 20.52 13.19 -13.10
N HIS A 239 20.03 12.52 -12.05
CA HIS A 239 20.06 11.06 -11.90
C HIS A 239 18.71 10.51 -11.42
N THR A 240 18.42 9.23 -11.64
CA THR A 240 17.20 8.56 -11.17
C THR A 240 17.49 7.51 -10.08
N ASN A 241 18.58 7.72 -9.33
CA ASN A 241 19.05 6.78 -8.30
C ASN A 241 17.97 6.43 -7.25
N THR A 242 17.06 7.36 -6.96
CA THR A 242 16.00 7.14 -5.97
C THR A 242 15.00 6.12 -6.47
N ILE A 243 14.56 6.30 -7.72
CA ILE A 243 13.69 5.37 -8.46
C ILE A 243 14.34 4.00 -8.64
N GLU A 244 15.61 3.95 -9.06
CA GLU A 244 16.33 2.69 -9.22
C GLU A 244 16.42 1.91 -7.89
N GLY A 245 16.61 2.63 -6.79
CA GLY A 245 16.62 2.08 -5.44
C GLY A 245 15.27 1.47 -5.04
N PHE A 246 14.17 2.19 -5.28
CA PHE A 246 12.82 1.71 -5.00
C PHE A 246 12.50 0.44 -5.82
N TRP A 247 12.70 0.48 -7.14
CA TRP A 247 12.44 -0.68 -7.99
C TRP A 247 13.32 -1.87 -7.68
N SER A 248 14.57 -1.65 -7.28
CA SER A 248 15.47 -2.72 -6.85
C SER A 248 14.93 -3.45 -5.62
N LEU A 249 14.36 -2.73 -4.65
CA LEU A 249 13.74 -3.34 -3.47
C LEU A 249 12.47 -4.11 -3.84
N PHE A 250 11.59 -3.50 -4.64
CA PHE A 250 10.35 -4.14 -5.06
C PHE A 250 10.59 -5.42 -5.86
N LYS A 251 11.46 -5.37 -6.89
CA LYS A 251 11.78 -6.54 -7.73
C LYS A 251 12.40 -7.68 -6.92
N ARG A 252 13.33 -7.38 -6.00
CA ARG A 252 13.88 -8.40 -5.07
C ARG A 252 12.81 -8.97 -4.13
N GLY A 253 11.84 -8.17 -3.71
CA GLY A 253 10.71 -8.64 -2.92
C GLY A 253 9.82 -9.60 -3.69
N ILE A 254 9.54 -9.29 -4.97
CA ILE A 254 8.84 -10.21 -5.87
C ILE A 254 9.64 -11.50 -6.01
N ASP A 255 10.91 -11.44 -6.35
CA ASP A 255 11.71 -12.65 -6.62
C ASP A 255 11.93 -13.51 -5.36
N GLY A 256 12.08 -12.89 -4.19
CA GLY A 256 12.50 -13.57 -2.96
C GLY A 256 11.39 -13.89 -1.94
N ILE A 257 10.27 -13.16 -1.94
CA ILE A 257 9.23 -13.27 -0.89
C ILE A 257 7.90 -13.71 -1.46
N TYR A 258 7.46 -13.06 -2.54
CA TYR A 258 6.14 -13.33 -3.12
C TYR A 258 6.20 -14.35 -4.24
N HIS A 259 7.33 -14.46 -4.93
CA HIS A 259 7.65 -15.25 -6.14
C HIS A 259 6.78 -14.97 -7.37
N TRP A 260 5.51 -14.60 -7.17
CA TRP A 260 4.57 -14.29 -8.22
C TRP A 260 3.47 -13.36 -7.71
N VAL A 261 3.13 -12.35 -8.52
CA VAL A 261 2.01 -11.43 -8.28
C VAL A 261 1.23 -11.29 -9.58
N SER A 262 -0.10 -11.42 -9.49
CA SER A 262 -0.98 -11.19 -10.65
C SER A 262 -1.08 -9.70 -10.95
N VAL A 263 -1.28 -9.35 -12.24
CA VAL A 263 -1.55 -7.96 -12.66
C VAL A 263 -2.69 -7.35 -11.86
N LYS A 264 -3.76 -8.11 -11.64
CA LYS A 264 -4.92 -7.72 -10.83
C LYS A 264 -4.56 -7.22 -9.42
N HIS A 265 -3.58 -7.84 -8.79
CA HIS A 265 -3.17 -7.48 -7.44
C HIS A 265 -1.91 -6.60 -7.41
N LEU A 266 -1.30 -6.31 -8.56
CA LEU A 266 -0.01 -5.63 -8.61
C LEU A 266 -0.02 -4.29 -7.87
N GLN A 267 -1.10 -3.51 -7.99
CA GLN A 267 -1.24 -2.21 -7.32
C GLN A 267 -1.08 -2.33 -5.80
N VAL A 268 -1.78 -3.26 -5.17
CA VAL A 268 -1.72 -3.41 -3.70
C VAL A 268 -0.38 -3.95 -3.21
N TYR A 269 0.36 -4.69 -4.05
CA TYR A 269 1.71 -5.16 -3.71
C TYR A 269 2.75 -4.05 -3.88
N VAL A 270 2.70 -3.26 -4.95
CA VAL A 270 3.63 -2.13 -5.11
C VAL A 270 3.33 -1.03 -4.09
N GLY A 271 2.05 -0.81 -3.76
CA GLY A 271 1.62 0.10 -2.69
C GLY A 271 2.16 -0.29 -1.30
N GLU A 272 2.30 -1.59 -1.00
CA GLU A 272 2.96 -2.05 0.23
C GLU A 272 4.43 -1.60 0.31
N PHE A 273 5.13 -1.51 -0.82
CA PHE A 273 6.51 -1.01 -0.86
C PHE A 273 6.55 0.51 -0.76
N ALA A 274 5.64 1.22 -1.42
CA ALA A 274 5.49 2.67 -1.27
C ALA A 274 5.23 3.05 0.18
N LEU A 275 4.36 2.32 0.87
CA LEU A 275 4.14 2.49 2.31
C LEU A 275 5.44 2.33 3.11
N ARG A 276 6.20 1.25 2.89
CA ARG A 276 7.45 1.01 3.62
C ARG A 276 8.45 2.13 3.38
N TYR A 277 8.50 2.64 2.15
CA TYR A 277 9.32 3.77 1.77
C TYR A 277 8.86 5.05 2.50
N ASN A 278 7.58 5.41 2.41
CA ASN A 278 7.04 6.65 2.97
C ASN A 278 7.07 6.65 4.51
N SER A 279 6.91 5.49 5.13
CA SER A 279 6.99 5.32 6.59
C SER A 279 8.38 4.95 7.11
N ARG A 280 9.45 5.04 6.31
CA ARG A 280 10.80 4.58 6.69
C ARG A 280 11.38 5.25 7.94
N LYS A 281 10.94 6.48 8.24
CA LYS A 281 11.34 7.28 9.42
C LYS A 281 10.45 7.05 10.64
N PHE A 282 9.34 6.33 10.50
CA PHE A 282 8.40 6.09 11.59
C PHE A 282 8.91 4.98 12.51
N SER A 283 8.60 5.09 13.81
CA SER A 283 8.82 3.97 14.73
C SER A 283 7.89 2.78 14.38
N ALA A 284 8.16 1.60 14.95
CA ALA A 284 7.25 0.44 14.78
C ALA A 284 5.85 0.76 15.32
N LYS A 285 5.77 1.44 16.47
CA LYS A 285 4.53 1.90 17.10
C LYS A 285 3.76 2.85 16.18
N ASP A 286 4.44 3.85 15.63
CA ASP A 286 3.77 4.86 14.81
C ASP A 286 3.23 4.25 13.52
N ARG A 287 3.99 3.35 12.88
CA ARG A 287 3.49 2.60 11.71
C ARG A 287 2.28 1.76 12.05
N PHE A 288 2.33 1.04 13.16
CA PHE A 288 1.24 0.18 13.62
C PHE A 288 -0.05 0.98 13.86
N ASN A 289 0.06 2.07 14.63
CA ASN A 289 -1.08 2.95 14.90
C ASN A 289 -1.61 3.60 13.62
N PHE A 290 -0.71 4.03 12.74
CA PHE A 290 -1.09 4.64 11.47
C PHE A 290 -1.96 3.70 10.61
N VAL A 291 -1.75 2.38 10.66
CA VAL A 291 -2.65 1.43 10.00
C VAL A 291 -4.00 1.33 10.69
N LEU A 292 -4.00 1.27 12.03
CA LEU A 292 -5.24 1.17 12.79
C LEU A 292 -6.11 2.43 12.65
N ASP A 293 -5.49 3.60 12.57
CA ASP A 293 -6.19 4.88 12.35
C ASP A 293 -6.87 4.93 10.98
N ASN A 294 -6.45 4.07 10.05
CA ASN A 294 -6.98 4.00 8.69
C ASN A 294 -7.56 2.62 8.36
N MET A 295 -8.06 1.91 9.37
CA MET A 295 -8.62 0.56 9.22
C MET A 295 -10.05 0.52 8.66
N GLU A 296 -10.63 1.68 8.33
CA GLU A 296 -12.00 1.78 7.82
C GLU A 296 -12.11 1.18 6.41
N GLY A 297 -13.27 0.60 6.12
CA GLY A 297 -13.60 -0.07 4.87
C GLY A 297 -13.53 -1.60 4.94
N ARG A 298 -14.43 -2.25 4.19
CA ARG A 298 -14.57 -3.71 4.17
C ARG A 298 -14.18 -4.27 2.80
N LEU A 299 -13.05 -4.97 2.77
CA LEU A 299 -12.67 -5.81 1.64
C LEU A 299 -13.21 -7.24 1.79
N THR A 300 -13.99 -7.71 0.81
CA THR A 300 -14.50 -9.08 0.79
C THR A 300 -13.60 -10.02 -0.02
N TYR A 301 -13.59 -11.31 0.32
CA TYR A 301 -12.83 -12.30 -0.45
C TYR A 301 -13.27 -12.36 -1.92
N LYS A 302 -14.59 -12.22 -2.17
CA LYS A 302 -15.17 -12.20 -3.53
C LYS A 302 -14.62 -11.06 -4.39
N ALA A 303 -14.37 -9.89 -3.81
CA ALA A 303 -13.74 -8.77 -4.51
C ALA A 303 -12.30 -9.06 -4.93
N LEU A 304 -11.59 -9.92 -4.20
CA LEU A 304 -10.20 -10.28 -4.52
C LEU A 304 -10.10 -11.37 -5.58
N ILE A 305 -11.06 -12.28 -5.69
CA ILE A 305 -10.95 -13.44 -6.61
C ILE A 305 -11.67 -13.27 -7.95
N LYS A 306 -12.59 -12.31 -8.06
CA LYS A 306 -13.26 -11.94 -9.33
C LYS A 306 -12.36 -11.09 -10.21
#